data_AF-A0A484ZMY7-F1
#
_entry.id   AF-A0A484ZMY7-F1
#
_cell.length_a   1.000
_cell.length_b   1.000
_cell.length_c   1.000
_cell.angle_alpha   90.00
_cell.angle_beta   90.00
_cell.angle_gamma   90.00
#
_symmetry.space_group_name_H-M   'P 1'
#
loop_
_entity.id
_entity.type
_entity.pdbx_description
1 polymer ?
#
loop_
_entity_poly.entity_id
_entity_poly.type
_entity_poly.pdbx_seq_one_letter_code
_entity_poly.pdbx_strand_id
1 'polypeptide(L)'
;MANIQLFQSIKGRLLPKTNAVNEAGGTAYEFTAEHALAQYAATGCLNGTYYASAETQLDKVLELCTRVDAITVAKTAVYCREHGYMKDMPALLLALLSVKGQDYLPLAFPRVVNNGKMLRNFVQILRSGVVGRKSLGTRPKKLVQAWLNNADEKALLAASVGNSPSLADVVKMVHPKPVEAWREAFFAWLIGKPYNHDALPPMTRAFEEFKRCRALGIEGELPDVPFQMLTSLTLTKKDWAKIASQSGWQMVRMNLNTFARHGVFELPGMAERVAEKLRDEASIAKAKIFPYQLLTAYKAASQDIPLVVREALQDALEIALANVPAINGKVVVCPDVSGSMSSAVTGYRQGQRPPRAVWISQRW
;
A
#
# COMPACT_ATOMS: atom_id res chain seq x y z
N MET A 1 -18.57 -59.13 0.53
CA MET A 1 -18.01 -57.87 -0.02
C MET A 1 -16.66 -57.63 0.62
N ALA A 2 -15.62 -57.34 -0.18
CA ALA A 2 -14.29 -57.07 0.36
C ALA A 2 -14.29 -55.77 1.19
N ASN A 3 -13.66 -55.79 2.36
CA ASN A 3 -13.56 -54.61 3.21
C ASN A 3 -12.63 -53.56 2.57
N ILE A 4 -13.23 -52.60 1.88
CA ILE A 4 -12.55 -51.51 1.16
C ILE A 4 -11.72 -50.58 2.07
N GLN A 5 -11.91 -50.62 3.41
CA GLN A 5 -10.99 -49.95 4.34
C GLN A 5 -9.69 -50.75 4.57
N LEU A 6 -9.74 -52.08 4.49
CA LEU A 6 -8.58 -52.96 4.65
C LEU A 6 -7.82 -53.20 3.35
N PHE A 7 -8.50 -53.15 2.19
CA PHE A 7 -7.93 -53.39 0.87
C PHE A 7 -7.81 -52.10 0.04
N GLN A 8 -7.25 -51.04 0.63
CA GLN A 8 -6.94 -49.83 -0.12
C GLN A 8 -5.84 -50.12 -1.15
N SER A 9 -6.10 -49.77 -2.42
CA SER A 9 -5.11 -49.89 -3.50
C SER A 9 -3.80 -49.18 -3.12
N ILE A 10 -2.67 -49.68 -3.61
CA ILE A 10 -1.31 -49.16 -3.38
C ILE A 10 -1.23 -47.62 -3.60
N LYS A 11 -2.07 -47.09 -4.49
CA LYS A 11 -2.23 -45.65 -4.73
C LYS A 11 -2.60 -44.83 -3.48
N GLY A 12 -3.48 -45.33 -2.61
CA GLY A 12 -3.87 -44.66 -1.36
C GLY A 12 -2.77 -44.67 -0.30
N ARG A 13 -1.87 -45.66 -0.35
CA ARG A 13 -0.73 -45.81 0.58
C ARG A 13 0.46 -44.91 0.22
N LEU A 14 0.54 -44.46 -1.03
CA LEU A 14 1.56 -43.54 -1.56
C LEU A 14 1.15 -42.07 -1.47
N LEU A 15 -0.13 -41.77 -1.24
CA LEU A 15 -0.57 -40.41 -0.98
C LEU A 15 -0.14 -40.01 0.44
N PRO A 16 0.36 -38.77 0.64
CA PRO A 16 0.71 -38.30 1.96
C PRO A 16 -0.50 -38.43 2.88
N LYS A 17 -0.29 -38.89 4.12
CA LYS A 17 -1.36 -38.94 5.11
C LYS A 17 -1.71 -37.50 5.50
N THR A 18 -2.99 -37.19 5.55
CA THR A 18 -3.48 -35.91 6.09
C THR A 18 -3.00 -35.76 7.54
N ASN A 19 -2.44 -34.62 7.88
CA ASN A 19 -1.84 -34.33 9.18
C ASN A 19 -2.52 -33.14 9.89
N ALA A 20 -3.60 -32.61 9.34
CA ALA A 20 -4.35 -31.50 9.92
C ALA A 20 -5.86 -31.64 9.73
N VAL A 21 -6.61 -30.79 10.41
CA VAL A 21 -8.06 -30.58 10.24
C VAL A 21 -8.28 -29.10 9.94
N ASN A 22 -9.12 -28.78 8.95
CA ASN A 22 -9.43 -27.40 8.60
C ASN A 22 -10.48 -26.78 9.56
N GLU A 23 -10.73 -25.48 9.40
CA GLU A 23 -11.71 -24.73 10.22
C GLU A 23 -13.15 -25.27 10.15
N ALA A 24 -13.48 -26.09 9.14
CA ALA A 24 -14.78 -26.74 8.98
C ALA A 24 -14.79 -28.21 9.45
N GLY A 25 -13.72 -28.69 10.09
CA GLY A 25 -13.63 -30.06 10.61
C GLY A 25 -13.23 -31.12 9.57
N GLY A 26 -12.88 -30.73 8.35
CA GLY A 26 -12.44 -31.63 7.28
C GLY A 26 -10.95 -31.97 7.34
N THR A 27 -10.55 -33.14 6.82
CA THR A 27 -9.14 -33.54 6.77
C THR A 27 -8.32 -32.67 5.82
N ALA A 28 -7.10 -32.31 6.23
CA ALA A 28 -6.24 -31.36 5.53
C ALA A 28 -4.75 -31.70 5.68
N TYR A 29 -3.91 -30.94 4.98
CA TYR A 29 -2.45 -30.96 5.11
C TYR A 29 -1.96 -29.66 5.75
N GLU A 30 -1.09 -29.77 6.74
CA GLU A 30 -0.43 -28.61 7.35
C GLU A 30 0.61 -28.02 6.37
N PHE A 31 0.58 -26.71 6.17
CA PHE A 31 1.64 -26.02 5.44
C PHE A 31 2.94 -26.00 6.25
N THR A 32 4.08 -25.99 5.55
CA THR A 32 5.36 -25.66 6.20
C THR A 32 5.29 -24.23 6.76
N ALA A 33 6.08 -23.92 7.79
CA ALA A 33 6.09 -22.57 8.37
C ALA A 33 6.47 -21.49 7.33
N GLU A 34 7.38 -21.81 6.41
CA GLU A 34 7.78 -20.93 5.30
C GLU A 34 6.62 -20.70 4.31
N HIS A 35 5.93 -21.76 3.91
CA HIS A 35 4.75 -21.65 3.03
C HIS A 35 3.67 -20.83 3.70
N ALA A 36 3.30 -21.18 4.94
CA ALA A 36 2.29 -20.46 5.70
C ALA A 36 2.65 -18.97 5.82
N LEU A 37 3.90 -18.64 6.17
CA LEU A 37 4.35 -17.26 6.23
C LEU A 37 4.24 -16.56 4.87
N ALA A 38 4.65 -17.20 3.78
CA ALA A 38 4.54 -16.63 2.43
C ALA A 38 3.07 -16.38 2.04
N GLN A 39 2.17 -17.32 2.34
CA GLN A 39 0.74 -17.18 2.08
C GLN A 39 0.17 -16.00 2.87
N TYR A 40 0.33 -16.00 4.21
CA TYR A 40 -0.13 -14.88 5.05
C TYR A 40 0.50 -13.56 4.62
N ALA A 41 1.77 -13.55 4.23
CA ALA A 41 2.44 -12.32 3.88
C ALA A 41 2.00 -11.74 2.52
N ALA A 42 1.64 -12.60 1.57
CA ALA A 42 1.20 -12.21 0.24
C ALA A 42 -0.32 -11.96 0.14
N THR A 43 -1.12 -12.63 0.96
CA THR A 43 -2.59 -12.53 0.91
C THR A 43 -3.19 -11.80 2.10
N GLY A 44 -2.47 -11.72 3.22
CA GLY A 44 -2.92 -11.07 4.45
C GLY A 44 -2.89 -9.55 4.34
N CYS A 45 -4.05 -8.96 4.15
CA CYS A 45 -4.29 -7.60 4.66
C CYS A 45 -4.63 -7.80 6.13
N LEU A 46 -3.86 -7.24 7.07
CA LEU A 46 -4.11 -7.28 8.53
C LEU A 46 -5.46 -6.61 8.90
N ASN A 47 -6.54 -7.18 8.39
CA ASN A 47 -7.94 -6.77 8.41
C ASN A 47 -8.73 -8.08 8.61
N GLY A 48 -9.88 -8.02 9.29
CA GLY A 48 -10.69 -9.20 9.55
C GLY A 48 -11.10 -9.93 8.25
N THR A 49 -10.87 -11.24 8.20
CA THR A 49 -11.41 -12.16 7.20
C THR A 49 -12.52 -13.01 7.84
N TYR A 50 -13.19 -13.87 7.07
CA TYR A 50 -14.31 -14.71 7.56
C TYR A 50 -13.95 -15.57 8.77
N TYR A 51 -12.69 -16.01 8.88
CA TYR A 51 -12.23 -16.95 9.91
C TYR A 51 -11.26 -16.33 10.94
N ALA A 52 -10.76 -15.11 10.75
CA ALA A 52 -9.74 -14.55 11.64
C ALA A 52 -9.84 -13.02 11.79
N SER A 53 -9.74 -12.53 13.02
CA SER A 53 -9.57 -11.10 13.30
C SER A 53 -8.18 -10.61 12.89
N ALA A 54 -7.99 -9.30 12.82
CA ALA A 54 -6.69 -8.71 12.50
C ALA A 54 -5.62 -9.08 13.55
N GLU A 55 -6.02 -9.18 14.82
CA GLU A 55 -5.17 -9.59 15.94
C GLU A 55 -4.75 -11.05 15.80
N THR A 56 -5.67 -11.97 15.52
CA THR A 56 -5.34 -13.38 15.33
C THR A 56 -4.37 -13.58 14.16
N GLN A 57 -4.55 -12.86 13.05
CA GLN A 57 -3.63 -12.92 11.92
C GLN A 57 -2.24 -12.38 12.27
N LEU A 58 -2.18 -11.27 13.01
CA LEU A 58 -0.93 -10.70 13.49
C LEU A 58 -0.18 -11.70 14.38
N ASP A 59 -0.85 -12.25 15.40
CA ASP A 59 -0.26 -13.24 16.31
C ASP A 59 0.24 -14.45 15.54
N LYS A 60 -0.52 -14.93 14.55
CA LYS A 60 -0.10 -16.06 13.72
C LYS A 60 1.16 -15.76 12.91
N VAL A 61 1.26 -14.57 12.32
CA VAL A 61 2.45 -14.16 11.56
C VAL A 61 3.67 -14.03 12.48
N LEU A 62 3.49 -13.46 13.68
CA LEU A 62 4.55 -13.37 14.69
C LEU A 62 5.04 -14.77 15.10
N GLU A 63 4.11 -15.68 15.38
CA GLU A 63 4.41 -17.08 15.71
C GLU A 63 5.19 -17.77 14.58
N LEU A 64 4.74 -17.65 13.32
CA LEU A 64 5.42 -18.20 12.16
C LEU A 64 6.85 -17.66 12.02
N CYS A 65 7.06 -16.36 12.27
CA CYS A 65 8.39 -15.75 12.22
C CYS A 65 9.34 -16.26 13.32
N THR A 66 8.83 -16.88 14.40
CA THR A 66 9.70 -17.58 15.37
C THR A 66 10.26 -18.87 14.80
N ARG A 67 9.50 -19.53 13.91
CA ARG A 67 9.82 -20.84 13.30
C ARG A 67 10.56 -20.73 11.96
N VAL A 68 10.59 -19.54 11.35
CA VAL A 68 11.30 -19.27 10.09
C VAL A 68 12.64 -18.56 10.37
N ASP A 69 13.64 -18.83 9.52
CA ASP A 69 14.94 -18.19 9.57
C ASP A 69 14.90 -16.72 9.11
N ALA A 70 15.81 -15.91 9.65
CA ALA A 70 15.76 -14.46 9.44
C ALA A 70 15.95 -14.04 7.96
N ILE A 71 16.72 -14.80 7.18
CA ILE A 71 16.91 -14.52 5.75
C ILE A 71 15.62 -14.77 4.96
N THR A 72 14.86 -15.81 5.26
CA THR A 72 13.57 -16.05 4.59
C THR A 72 12.55 -15.00 4.98
N VAL A 73 12.49 -14.58 6.25
CA VAL A 73 11.67 -13.43 6.67
C VAL A 73 12.03 -12.17 5.86
N ALA A 74 13.32 -11.90 5.66
CA ALA A 74 13.79 -10.76 4.87
C ALA A 74 13.42 -10.87 3.39
N LYS A 75 13.62 -12.04 2.78
CA LYS A 75 13.22 -12.30 1.38
C LYS A 75 11.71 -12.14 1.20
N THR A 76 10.90 -12.66 2.13
CA THR A 76 9.44 -12.51 2.11
C THR A 76 9.03 -11.04 2.23
N ALA A 77 9.62 -10.28 3.13
CA ALA A 77 9.34 -8.84 3.27
C ALA A 77 9.60 -8.06 1.97
N VAL A 78 10.73 -8.33 1.33
CA VAL A 78 11.12 -7.73 0.05
C VAL A 78 10.15 -8.15 -1.06
N TYR A 79 9.86 -9.44 -1.19
CA TYR A 79 8.98 -9.97 -2.23
C TYR A 79 7.56 -9.39 -2.12
N CYS A 80 6.99 -9.37 -0.91
CA CYS A 80 5.67 -8.79 -0.65
C CYS A 80 5.63 -7.30 -1.00
N ARG A 81 6.74 -6.57 -0.85
CA ARG A 81 6.81 -5.16 -1.24
C ARG A 81 6.92 -4.97 -2.74
N GLU A 82 7.84 -5.67 -3.40
CA GLU A 82 8.22 -5.40 -4.79
C GLU A 82 7.28 -6.05 -5.81
N HIS A 83 6.69 -7.21 -5.47
CA HIS A 83 5.80 -7.96 -6.34
C HIS A 83 4.36 -7.98 -5.84
N GLY A 84 4.16 -8.08 -4.52
CA GLY A 84 2.83 -8.02 -3.91
C GLY A 84 2.29 -6.59 -3.73
N TYR A 85 3.14 -5.56 -3.85
CA TYR A 85 2.81 -4.16 -3.56
C TYR A 85 2.17 -3.93 -2.19
N MET A 86 2.47 -4.81 -1.23
CA MET A 86 1.95 -4.78 0.13
C MET A 86 2.58 -3.63 0.95
N LYS A 87 1.92 -3.28 2.06
CA LYS A 87 2.30 -2.13 2.90
C LYS A 87 2.59 -2.54 4.34
N ASP A 88 1.57 -2.93 5.09
CA ASP A 88 1.72 -3.12 6.54
C ASP A 88 2.49 -4.41 6.85
N MET A 89 2.22 -5.48 6.12
CA MET A 89 2.90 -6.76 6.25
C MET A 89 4.42 -6.70 6.02
N PRO A 90 4.94 -6.18 4.88
CA PRO A 90 6.39 -6.09 4.70
C PRO A 90 7.04 -5.13 5.71
N ALA A 91 6.34 -4.10 6.18
CA ALA A 91 6.84 -3.24 7.25
C ALA A 91 6.92 -3.97 8.60
N LEU A 92 5.97 -4.86 8.90
CA LEU A 92 5.97 -5.73 10.08
C LEU A 92 7.14 -6.72 10.05
N LEU A 93 7.31 -7.43 8.94
CA LEU A 93 8.44 -8.35 8.75
C LEU A 93 9.78 -7.63 8.86
N LEU A 94 9.89 -6.42 8.29
CA LEU A 94 11.07 -5.58 8.45
C LEU A 94 11.30 -5.16 9.91
N ALA A 95 10.23 -4.82 10.65
CA ALA A 95 10.33 -4.49 12.07
C ALA A 95 10.81 -5.68 12.91
N LEU A 96 10.36 -6.90 12.60
CA LEU A 96 10.83 -8.13 13.25
C LEU A 96 12.33 -8.38 13.05
N LEU A 97 12.86 -8.06 11.85
CA LEU A 97 14.30 -8.15 11.60
C LEU A 97 15.13 -7.24 12.50
N SER A 98 14.55 -6.16 13.05
CA SER A 98 15.25 -5.32 14.03
C SER A 98 15.55 -6.04 15.35
N VAL A 99 14.89 -7.16 15.62
CA VAL A 99 15.07 -7.99 16.82
C VAL A 99 15.82 -9.28 16.49
N LYS A 100 15.32 -10.08 15.53
CA LYS A 100 15.83 -11.45 15.23
C LYS A 100 16.72 -11.55 13.99
N GLY A 101 16.91 -10.47 13.23
CA GLY A 101 17.56 -10.51 11.90
C GLY A 101 18.36 -9.28 11.57
N GLN A 102 19.10 -8.77 12.56
CA GLN A 102 19.69 -7.43 12.51
C GLN A 102 20.61 -7.24 11.30
N ASP A 103 21.29 -8.30 10.85
CA ASP A 103 22.19 -8.25 9.69
C ASP A 103 21.47 -8.13 8.35
N TYR A 104 20.26 -8.67 8.25
CA TYR A 104 19.42 -8.54 7.06
C TYR A 104 18.65 -7.22 7.01
N LEU A 105 18.47 -6.54 8.15
CA LEU A 105 17.71 -5.30 8.22
C LEU A 105 18.24 -4.21 7.27
N PRO A 106 19.54 -3.84 7.22
CA PRO A 106 20.02 -2.83 6.28
C PRO A 106 19.90 -3.22 4.81
N LEU A 107 19.89 -4.53 4.50
CA LEU A 107 19.74 -5.02 3.14
C LEU A 107 18.28 -4.95 2.68
N ALA A 108 17.34 -5.32 3.55
CA ALA A 108 15.92 -5.30 3.26
C ALA A 108 15.30 -3.89 3.36
N PHE A 109 15.80 -3.03 4.26
CA PHE A 109 15.24 -1.71 4.54
C PHE A 109 15.06 -0.83 3.29
N PRO A 110 16.07 -0.57 2.44
CA PRO A 110 15.89 0.32 1.29
C PRO A 110 14.92 -0.24 0.24
N ARG A 111 14.78 -1.57 0.17
CA ARG A 111 13.85 -2.24 -0.76
C ARG A 111 12.41 -2.19 -0.26
N VAL A 112 12.21 -2.32 1.06
CA VAL A 112 10.89 -2.25 1.69
C VAL A 112 10.41 -0.80 1.88
N VAL A 113 11.28 0.06 2.41
CA VAL A 113 11.03 1.46 2.78
C VAL A 113 11.39 2.39 1.62
N ASN A 114 10.72 2.18 0.49
CA ASN A 114 10.96 2.94 -0.74
C ASN A 114 10.18 4.27 -0.81
N ASN A 115 9.38 4.63 0.19
CA ASN A 115 8.68 5.91 0.26
C ASN A 115 8.32 6.30 1.71
N GLY A 116 7.88 7.56 1.89
CA GLY A 116 7.54 8.11 3.19
C GLY A 116 6.41 7.40 3.93
N LYS A 117 5.42 6.85 3.20
CA LYS A 117 4.36 6.06 3.84
C LYS A 117 4.94 4.80 4.48
N MET A 118 5.79 4.08 3.76
CA MET A 118 6.46 2.89 4.30
C MET A 118 7.37 3.23 5.48
N LEU A 119 8.03 4.39 5.44
CA LEU A 119 8.86 4.89 6.55
C LEU A 119 8.00 5.07 7.81
N ARG A 120 6.89 5.80 7.69
CA ARG A 120 5.98 6.06 8.81
C ARG A 120 5.34 4.78 9.34
N ASN A 121 4.93 3.86 8.45
CA ASN A 121 4.43 2.54 8.82
C ASN A 121 5.45 1.74 9.63
N PHE A 122 6.70 1.65 9.16
CA PHE A 122 7.77 0.96 9.86
C PHE A 122 8.03 1.57 11.25
N VAL A 123 8.09 2.90 11.34
CA VAL A 123 8.25 3.60 12.63
C VAL A 123 7.06 3.34 13.56
N GLN A 124 5.83 3.36 13.04
CA GLN A 124 4.63 3.08 13.83
C GLN A 124 4.66 1.69 14.45
N ILE A 125 5.04 0.66 13.68
CA ILE A 125 5.13 -0.72 14.15
C ILE A 125 6.24 -0.87 15.22
N LEU A 126 7.40 -0.23 15.04
CA LEU A 126 8.44 -0.24 16.07
C LEU A 126 8.00 0.48 17.35
N ARG A 127 7.20 1.54 17.25
CA ARG A 127 6.71 2.27 18.43
C ARG A 127 5.61 1.54 19.17
N SER A 128 4.80 0.75 18.48
CA SER A 128 3.69 0.00 19.12
C SER A 128 4.21 -1.06 20.10
N GLY A 129 5.44 -1.54 19.91
CA GLY A 129 6.00 -2.61 20.73
C GLY A 129 5.55 -4.00 20.32
N VAL A 130 4.77 -4.14 19.24
CA VAL A 130 4.21 -5.41 18.79
C VAL A 130 5.28 -6.46 18.46
N VAL A 131 6.47 -6.02 18.04
CA VAL A 131 7.63 -6.89 17.76
C VAL A 131 8.54 -7.09 18.99
N GLY A 132 8.09 -6.71 20.19
CA GLY A 132 8.81 -6.90 21.45
C GLY A 132 9.71 -5.73 21.89
N ARG A 133 9.75 -4.62 21.16
CA ARG A 133 10.52 -3.41 21.54
C ARG A 133 9.70 -2.14 21.34
N LYS A 134 9.57 -1.30 22.37
CA LYS A 134 8.86 0.00 22.34
C LYS A 134 9.77 1.20 22.01
N SER A 135 10.82 1.00 21.22
CA SER A 135 11.76 2.07 20.83
C SER A 135 12.48 1.76 19.52
N LEU A 136 12.93 2.80 18.81
CA LEU A 136 13.84 2.62 17.69
C LEU A 136 15.24 2.34 18.25
N GLY A 137 15.70 1.09 18.08
CA GLY A 137 17.10 0.76 18.33
C GLY A 137 18.08 1.55 17.47
N THR A 138 19.35 1.53 17.82
CA THR A 138 20.41 2.28 17.13
C THR A 138 20.43 2.03 15.63
N ARG A 139 20.31 0.76 15.21
CA ARG A 139 20.37 0.37 13.78
C ARG A 139 19.13 0.84 13.00
N PRO A 140 17.87 0.55 13.41
CA PRO A 140 16.68 1.16 12.78
C PRO A 140 16.71 2.69 12.76
N LYS A 141 17.14 3.33 13.86
CA LYS A 141 17.23 4.80 13.93
C LYS A 141 18.16 5.36 12.87
N LYS A 142 19.37 4.78 12.71
CA LYS A 142 20.34 5.19 11.68
C LYS A 142 19.79 5.02 10.26
N LEU A 143 19.03 3.95 10.00
CA LEU A 143 18.41 3.73 8.68
C LEU A 143 17.32 4.77 8.38
N VAL A 144 16.48 5.12 9.36
CA VAL A 144 15.49 6.19 9.21
C VAL A 144 16.17 7.55 9.00
N GLN A 145 17.23 7.86 9.75
CA GLN A 145 18.02 9.08 9.55
C GLN A 145 18.64 9.13 8.14
N ALA A 146 19.20 8.01 7.66
CA ALA A 146 19.76 7.92 6.32
C ALA A 146 18.69 8.12 5.24
N TRP A 147 17.49 7.57 5.42
CA TRP A 147 16.38 7.80 4.49
C TRP A 147 16.02 9.28 4.42
N LEU A 148 15.85 9.94 5.58
CA LEU A 148 15.50 11.37 5.65
C LEU A 148 16.59 12.26 5.03
N ASN A 149 17.86 11.93 5.25
CA ASN A 149 18.99 12.69 4.73
C ASN A 149 19.26 12.46 3.23
N ASN A 150 18.79 11.37 2.64
CA ASN A 150 18.99 11.07 1.22
C ASN A 150 17.75 11.35 0.36
N ALA A 151 16.58 11.56 0.98
CA ALA A 151 15.36 11.91 0.26
C ALA A 151 15.47 13.30 -0.39
N ASP A 152 14.97 13.40 -1.62
CA ASP A 152 14.79 14.67 -2.31
C ASP A 152 13.57 15.45 -1.75
N GLU A 153 13.43 16.70 -2.16
CA GLU A 153 12.32 17.56 -1.72
C GLU A 153 10.95 16.90 -1.99
N LYS A 154 10.76 16.33 -3.18
CA LYS A 154 9.49 15.74 -3.60
C LYS A 154 9.11 14.54 -2.73
N ALA A 155 10.06 13.67 -2.41
CA ALA A 155 9.87 12.53 -1.54
C ALA A 155 9.60 12.96 -0.10
N LEU A 156 10.27 14.01 0.38
CA LEU A 156 10.02 14.58 1.71
C LEU A 156 8.63 15.21 1.82
N LEU A 157 8.19 16.00 0.84
CA LEU A 157 6.84 16.56 0.79
C LEU A 157 5.77 15.46 0.71
N ALA A 158 5.98 14.44 -0.14
CA ALA A 158 5.10 13.28 -0.20
C ALA A 158 5.05 12.51 1.13
N ALA A 159 6.17 12.46 1.86
CA ALA A 159 6.25 11.82 3.17
C ALA A 159 5.55 12.61 4.27
N SER A 160 5.47 13.94 4.14
CA SER A 160 4.72 14.83 5.04
C SER A 160 3.21 14.59 4.99
N VAL A 161 2.70 13.99 3.91
CA VAL A 161 1.29 13.61 3.83
C VAL A 161 0.99 12.40 4.71
N GLY A 162 0.10 12.60 5.67
CA GLY A 162 -0.45 11.58 6.56
C GLY A 162 0.08 11.67 7.99
N ASN A 163 -0.69 11.08 8.90
CA ASN A 163 -0.47 11.20 10.34
C ASN A 163 -0.24 9.80 10.97
N SER A 164 0.09 9.78 12.25
CA SER A 164 0.24 8.58 13.10
C SER A 164 1.30 7.55 12.64
N PRO A 165 2.60 7.86 12.75
CA PRO A 165 3.18 9.18 13.07
C PRO A 165 3.15 10.12 11.85
N SER A 166 3.20 11.43 12.10
CA SER A 166 3.52 12.41 11.06
C SER A 166 5.02 12.36 10.72
N LEU A 167 5.44 12.89 9.57
CA LEU A 167 6.87 13.02 9.27
C LEU A 167 7.59 13.93 10.29
N ALA A 168 6.91 14.96 10.78
CA ALA A 168 7.41 15.84 11.83
C ALA A 168 7.72 15.06 13.12
N ASP A 169 6.85 14.13 13.53
CA ASP A 169 7.10 13.26 14.69
C ASP A 169 8.32 12.35 14.47
N VAL A 170 8.47 11.80 13.26
CA VAL A 170 9.62 10.98 12.90
C VAL A 170 10.91 11.79 13.00
N VAL A 171 10.94 13.02 12.46
CA VAL A 171 12.11 13.92 12.54
C VAL A 171 12.43 14.28 13.98
N LYS A 172 11.42 14.66 14.78
CA LYS A 172 11.58 14.94 16.23
C LYS A 172 12.12 13.73 16.99
N MET A 173 11.75 12.52 16.59
CA MET A 173 12.16 11.28 17.25
C MET A 173 13.59 10.86 16.90
N VAL A 174 13.96 10.89 15.62
CA VAL A 174 15.25 10.36 15.17
C VAL A 174 16.35 11.41 15.15
N HIS A 175 16.01 12.70 15.17
CA HIS A 175 16.95 13.81 15.10
C HIS A 175 17.96 13.62 13.94
N PRO A 176 17.51 13.66 12.67
CA PRO A 176 18.43 13.58 11.54
C PRO A 176 19.41 14.76 11.59
N LYS A 177 20.65 14.53 11.13
CA LYS A 177 21.66 15.57 11.01
C LYS A 177 21.76 15.97 9.52
N PRO A 178 21.05 17.02 9.07
CA PRO A 178 21.15 17.48 7.69
C PRO A 178 22.55 18.05 7.41
N VAL A 179 23.06 17.81 6.21
CA VAL A 179 24.33 18.39 5.73
C VAL A 179 24.08 19.64 4.89
N GLU A 180 23.00 19.64 4.11
CA GLU A 180 22.64 20.72 3.20
C GLU A 180 21.72 21.73 3.91
N ALA A 181 21.99 23.03 3.69
CA ALA A 181 21.23 24.13 4.30
C ALA A 181 19.72 24.06 3.99
N TRP A 182 19.35 23.64 2.77
CA TRP A 182 17.94 23.51 2.40
C TRP A 182 17.22 22.43 3.20
N ARG A 183 17.92 21.33 3.52
CA ARG A 183 17.33 20.22 4.27
C ARG A 183 17.19 20.58 5.75
N GLU A 184 18.14 21.34 6.29
CA GLU A 184 18.00 21.93 7.62
C GLU A 184 16.78 22.85 7.70
N ALA A 185 16.65 23.79 6.74
CA ALA A 185 15.50 24.67 6.65
C ALA A 185 14.19 23.89 6.49
N PHE A 186 14.16 22.85 5.65
CA PHE A 186 13.00 21.99 5.46
C PHE A 186 12.61 21.26 6.75
N PHE A 187 13.56 20.66 7.48
CA PHE A 187 13.24 19.97 8.73
C PHE A 187 12.78 20.94 9.81
N ALA A 188 13.39 22.12 9.92
CA ALA A 188 12.96 23.16 10.84
C ALA A 188 11.54 23.66 10.50
N TRP A 189 11.25 23.92 9.22
CA TRP A 189 9.91 24.23 8.71
C TRP A 189 8.89 23.16 9.07
N LEU A 190 9.20 21.90 8.78
CA LEU A 190 8.30 20.76 9.01
C LEU A 190 7.92 20.58 10.49
N ILE A 191 8.85 20.84 11.41
CA ILE A 191 8.61 20.67 12.85
C ILE A 191 8.14 21.96 13.54
N GLY A 192 8.00 23.07 12.81
CA GLY A 192 7.55 24.37 13.32
C GLY A 192 8.60 25.14 14.13
N LYS A 193 9.90 24.94 13.85
CA LYS A 193 10.99 25.75 14.41
C LYS A 193 11.30 26.95 13.50
N PRO A 194 11.96 28.01 14.01
CA PRO A 194 12.52 29.05 13.16
C PRO A 194 13.42 28.46 12.08
N TYR A 195 13.27 28.94 10.83
CA TYR A 195 14.02 28.47 9.67
C TYR A 195 14.36 29.65 8.76
N ASN A 196 15.42 29.50 7.97
CA ASN A 196 15.75 30.45 6.91
C ASN A 196 14.84 30.20 5.70
N HIS A 197 13.96 31.15 5.39
CA HIS A 197 13.03 31.05 4.26
C HIS A 197 13.76 30.95 2.91
N ASP A 198 14.89 31.64 2.75
CA ASP A 198 15.64 31.65 1.48
C ASP A 198 16.42 30.36 1.25
N ALA A 199 16.62 29.57 2.31
CA ALA A 199 17.15 28.22 2.20
C ALA A 199 16.07 27.19 1.85
N LEU A 200 14.77 27.52 1.92
CA LEU A 200 13.73 26.56 1.57
C LEU A 200 13.85 26.11 0.11
N PRO A 201 13.70 24.80 -0.15
CA PRO A 201 13.72 24.31 -1.51
C PRO A 201 12.47 24.78 -2.30
N PRO A 202 12.52 24.78 -3.65
CA PRO A 202 11.58 25.53 -4.49
C PRO A 202 10.10 25.15 -4.30
N MET A 203 9.76 23.86 -4.20
CA MET A 203 8.35 23.44 -4.07
C MET A 203 7.76 23.87 -2.71
N THR A 204 8.58 23.78 -1.65
CA THR A 204 8.21 24.14 -0.29
C THR A 204 8.04 25.65 -0.17
N ARG A 205 8.91 26.43 -0.82
CA ARG A 205 8.79 27.89 -0.91
C ARG A 205 7.52 28.30 -1.66
N ALA A 206 7.26 27.69 -2.82
CA ALA A 206 6.05 27.95 -3.60
C ALA A 206 4.78 27.62 -2.80
N PHE A 207 4.82 26.58 -1.97
CA PHE A 207 3.71 26.25 -1.07
C PHE A 207 3.50 27.29 0.03
N GLU A 208 4.56 27.80 0.67
CA GLU A 208 4.45 28.89 1.64
C GLU A 208 3.89 30.18 1.00
N GLU A 209 4.36 30.51 -0.20
CA GLU A 209 3.88 31.65 -0.96
C GLU A 209 2.41 31.50 -1.33
N PHE A 210 2.01 30.34 -1.85
CA PHE A 210 0.60 30.06 -2.16
C PHE A 210 -0.31 30.22 -0.94
N LYS A 211 0.11 29.74 0.24
CA LYS A 211 -0.65 29.96 1.49
C LYS A 211 -0.79 31.44 1.82
N ARG A 212 0.26 32.25 1.64
CA ARG A 212 0.22 33.71 1.87
C ARG A 212 -0.73 34.39 0.89
N CYS A 213 -0.67 34.08 -0.40
CA CYS A 213 -1.60 34.60 -1.40
C CYS A 213 -3.05 34.29 -1.01
N ARG A 214 -3.33 33.06 -0.58
CA ARG A 214 -4.67 32.64 -0.14
C ARG A 214 -5.14 33.37 1.11
N ALA A 215 -4.26 33.59 2.08
CA ALA A 215 -4.58 34.36 3.28
C ALA A 215 -4.90 35.84 2.96
N LEU A 216 -4.29 36.39 1.91
CA LEU A 216 -4.54 37.75 1.42
C LEU A 216 -5.71 37.84 0.41
N GLY A 217 -6.33 36.72 0.05
CA GLY A 217 -7.42 36.68 -0.94
C GLY A 217 -6.98 36.93 -2.38
N ILE A 218 -5.68 36.78 -2.68
CA ILE A 218 -5.10 37.00 -4.02
C ILE A 218 -4.93 35.66 -4.73
N GLU A 219 -5.12 35.65 -6.05
CA GLU A 219 -4.82 34.48 -6.88
C GLU A 219 -3.31 34.23 -6.91
N GLY A 220 -2.89 33.06 -6.43
CA GLY A 220 -1.50 32.62 -6.41
C GLY A 220 -1.27 31.43 -7.34
N GLU A 221 -0.04 31.23 -7.78
CA GLU A 221 0.30 30.08 -8.61
C GLU A 221 0.20 28.77 -7.81
N LEU A 222 -0.57 27.81 -8.33
CA LEU A 222 -0.69 26.49 -7.71
C LEU A 222 0.68 25.76 -7.68
N PRO A 223 1.20 25.40 -6.50
CA PRO A 223 2.51 24.76 -6.37
C PRO A 223 2.45 23.25 -6.69
N ASP A 224 3.55 22.68 -7.20
CA ASP A 224 3.70 21.24 -7.47
C ASP A 224 3.99 20.45 -6.18
N VAL A 225 3.05 20.49 -5.24
CA VAL A 225 3.10 19.71 -3.99
C VAL A 225 1.99 18.66 -3.97
N PRO A 226 2.09 17.62 -3.13
CA PRO A 226 0.99 16.67 -2.94
C PRO A 226 -0.31 17.42 -2.63
N PHE A 227 -1.35 17.19 -3.45
CA PHE A 227 -2.60 17.97 -3.36
C PHE A 227 -3.27 17.90 -1.98
N GLN A 228 -3.03 16.83 -1.21
CA GLN A 228 -3.52 16.69 0.17
C GLN A 228 -3.01 17.81 1.09
N MET A 229 -1.88 18.45 0.76
CA MET A 229 -1.38 19.63 1.47
C MET A 229 -2.14 20.90 1.10
N LEU A 230 -2.80 20.91 -0.06
CA LEU A 230 -3.59 22.02 -0.58
C LEU A 230 -5.06 21.95 -0.12
N THR A 231 -5.56 20.76 0.22
CA THR A 231 -6.99 20.56 0.54
C THR A 231 -7.45 21.27 1.82
N SER A 232 -6.54 21.70 2.69
CA SER A 232 -6.89 22.53 3.85
C SER A 232 -7.06 24.02 3.51
N LEU A 233 -6.70 24.42 2.28
CA LEU A 233 -6.81 25.78 1.79
C LEU A 233 -8.10 25.97 1.00
N THR A 234 -8.51 27.23 0.81
CA THR A 234 -9.66 27.58 -0.03
C THR A 234 -9.30 27.45 -1.51
N LEU A 235 -9.56 26.26 -2.07
CA LEU A 235 -9.31 25.95 -3.48
C LEU A 235 -10.52 26.27 -4.35
N THR A 236 -10.28 26.96 -5.45
CA THR A 236 -11.29 27.24 -6.48
C THR A 236 -11.50 26.03 -7.38
N LYS A 237 -12.59 26.04 -8.17
CA LYS A 237 -12.84 25.04 -9.22
C LYS A 237 -11.66 24.94 -10.21
N LYS A 238 -11.05 26.08 -10.56
CA LYS A 238 -9.86 26.13 -11.44
C LYS A 238 -8.64 25.46 -10.81
N ASP A 239 -8.43 25.64 -9.50
CA ASP A 239 -7.34 24.98 -8.77
C ASP A 239 -7.52 23.46 -8.81
N TRP A 240 -8.72 22.96 -8.55
CA TRP A 240 -9.02 21.54 -8.63
C TRP A 240 -8.83 20.95 -10.03
N ALA A 241 -9.18 21.70 -11.08
CA ALA A 241 -8.95 21.30 -12.46
C ALA A 241 -7.44 21.24 -12.81
N LYS A 242 -6.67 22.22 -12.32
CA LYS A 242 -5.21 22.22 -12.46
C LYS A 242 -4.58 21.04 -11.70
N ILE A 243 -5.05 20.75 -10.48
CA ILE A 243 -4.66 19.56 -9.70
C ILE A 243 -4.93 18.28 -10.50
N ALA A 244 -6.14 18.08 -11.02
CA ALA A 244 -6.49 16.89 -11.80
C ALA A 244 -5.59 16.74 -13.05
N SER A 245 -5.27 17.86 -13.70
CA SER A 245 -4.43 17.91 -14.90
C SER A 245 -2.95 17.60 -14.62
N GLN A 246 -2.39 18.12 -13.53
CA GLN A 246 -0.96 17.92 -13.18
C GLN A 246 -0.69 16.62 -12.43
N SER A 247 -1.71 16.08 -11.75
CA SER A 247 -1.51 14.92 -10.87
C SER A 247 -1.26 13.62 -11.62
N GLY A 248 -0.45 12.76 -11.00
CA GLY A 248 -0.18 11.42 -11.53
C GLY A 248 -1.45 10.56 -11.61
N TRP A 249 -1.42 9.59 -12.53
CA TRP A 249 -2.53 8.70 -12.85
C TRP A 249 -3.23 8.08 -11.63
N GLN A 250 -2.44 7.51 -10.71
CA GLN A 250 -2.96 6.85 -9.51
C GLN A 250 -3.70 7.81 -8.58
N MET A 251 -3.26 9.08 -8.51
CA MET A 251 -3.93 10.10 -7.73
C MET A 251 -5.30 10.38 -8.33
N VAL A 252 -5.35 10.59 -9.65
CA VAL A 252 -6.60 10.91 -10.36
C VAL A 252 -7.62 9.79 -10.17
N ARG A 253 -7.22 8.54 -10.41
CA ARG A 253 -8.02 7.34 -10.20
C ARG A 253 -8.64 7.27 -8.80
N MET A 254 -7.89 7.65 -7.77
CA MET A 254 -8.32 7.57 -6.37
C MET A 254 -9.24 8.72 -5.94
N ASN A 255 -9.33 9.80 -6.72
CA ASN A 255 -9.99 11.05 -6.31
C ASN A 255 -11.07 11.53 -7.29
N LEU A 256 -11.56 10.67 -8.19
CA LEU A 256 -12.59 11.04 -9.17
C LEU A 256 -13.86 11.61 -8.52
N ASN A 257 -14.35 11.00 -7.44
CA ASN A 257 -15.52 11.51 -6.70
C ASN A 257 -15.23 12.87 -6.04
N THR A 258 -13.99 13.12 -5.60
CA THR A 258 -13.57 14.42 -5.05
C THR A 258 -13.60 15.48 -6.14
N PHE A 259 -13.09 15.17 -7.33
CA PHE A 259 -13.12 16.09 -8.47
C PHE A 259 -14.56 16.39 -8.94
N ALA A 260 -15.44 15.39 -8.96
CA ALA A 260 -16.86 15.60 -9.24
C ALA A 260 -17.49 16.56 -8.21
N ARG A 261 -17.26 16.34 -6.91
CA ARG A 261 -17.79 17.19 -5.84
C ARG A 261 -17.34 18.66 -5.94
N HIS A 262 -16.14 18.90 -6.46
CA HIS A 262 -15.61 20.25 -6.66
C HIS A 262 -15.89 20.83 -8.06
N GLY A 263 -16.76 20.19 -8.84
CA GLY A 263 -17.22 20.68 -10.14
C GLY A 263 -16.15 20.67 -11.23
N VAL A 264 -15.11 19.83 -11.11
CA VAL A 264 -14.03 19.76 -12.10
C VAL A 264 -14.57 19.35 -13.48
N PHE A 265 -15.52 18.43 -13.52
CA PHE A 265 -16.12 17.92 -14.75
C PHE A 265 -17.14 18.88 -15.39
N GLU A 266 -17.49 19.97 -14.72
CA GLU A 266 -18.33 21.03 -15.30
C GLU A 266 -17.52 21.96 -16.21
N LEU A 267 -16.18 21.91 -16.12
CA LEU A 267 -15.31 22.70 -16.99
C LEU A 267 -15.16 21.99 -18.35
N PRO A 268 -15.31 22.73 -19.47
CA PRO A 268 -15.18 22.15 -20.80
C PRO A 268 -13.86 21.39 -21.00
N GLY A 269 -13.92 20.17 -21.55
CA GLY A 269 -12.75 19.35 -21.87
C GLY A 269 -12.10 18.62 -20.70
N MET A 270 -12.51 18.88 -19.45
CA MET A 270 -11.88 18.24 -18.29
C MET A 270 -12.24 16.77 -18.15
N ALA A 271 -13.46 16.38 -18.53
CA ALA A 271 -13.88 14.98 -18.50
C ALA A 271 -13.08 14.14 -19.51
N GLU A 272 -12.91 14.65 -20.72
CA GLU A 272 -12.16 14.03 -21.81
C GLU A 272 -10.69 13.91 -21.42
N ARG A 273 -10.08 14.99 -20.91
CA ARG A 273 -8.67 14.99 -20.48
C ARG A 273 -8.41 13.99 -19.34
N VAL A 274 -9.34 13.87 -18.40
CA VAL A 274 -9.24 12.88 -17.32
C VAL A 274 -9.41 11.46 -17.87
N ALA A 275 -10.36 11.25 -18.79
CA ALA A 275 -10.58 9.96 -19.44
C ALA A 275 -9.37 9.50 -20.26
N GLU A 276 -8.78 10.39 -21.07
CA GLU A 276 -7.55 10.14 -21.82
C GLU A 276 -6.40 9.75 -20.89
N LYS A 277 -6.20 10.52 -19.81
CA LYS A 277 -5.19 10.17 -18.80
C LYS A 277 -5.46 8.79 -18.21
N LEU A 278 -6.72 8.45 -17.88
CA LEU A 278 -7.05 7.14 -17.33
C LEU A 278 -6.76 5.99 -18.29
N ARG A 279 -6.89 6.21 -19.61
CA ARG A 279 -6.61 5.26 -20.69
C ARG A 279 -5.13 5.16 -21.08
N ASP A 280 -4.26 6.02 -20.57
CA ASP A 280 -2.83 6.02 -20.94
C ASP A 280 -2.13 4.72 -20.52
N GLU A 281 -1.81 3.88 -21.52
CA GLU A 281 -1.19 2.57 -21.31
C GLU A 281 0.14 2.66 -20.56
N ALA A 282 0.97 3.66 -20.89
CA ALA A 282 2.26 3.86 -20.25
C ALA A 282 2.11 4.19 -18.76
N SER A 283 1.16 5.05 -18.40
CA SER A 283 0.84 5.35 -17.00
C SER A 283 0.26 4.15 -16.27
N ILE A 284 -0.62 3.36 -16.90
CA ILE A 284 -1.20 2.15 -16.32
C ILE A 284 -0.10 1.12 -16.01
N ALA A 285 0.76 0.84 -16.99
CA ALA A 285 1.89 -0.08 -16.83
C ALA A 285 2.85 0.39 -15.72
N LYS A 286 3.18 1.70 -15.68
CA LYS A 286 4.04 2.28 -14.64
C LYS A 286 3.40 2.26 -13.25
N ALA A 287 2.08 2.42 -13.17
CA ALA A 287 1.35 2.38 -11.90
C ALA A 287 1.31 0.99 -11.27
N LYS A 288 1.59 -0.07 -12.05
CA LYS A 288 1.60 -1.47 -11.60
C LYS A 288 0.32 -1.83 -10.84
N ILE A 289 -0.80 -1.33 -11.35
CA ILE A 289 -2.11 -1.49 -10.74
C ILE A 289 -2.68 -2.86 -11.06
N PHE A 290 -3.26 -3.52 -10.05
CA PHE A 290 -4.00 -4.75 -10.30
C PHE A 290 -5.40 -4.45 -10.86
N PRO A 291 -5.91 -5.26 -11.81
CA PRO A 291 -7.24 -5.08 -12.40
C PRO A 291 -8.36 -4.93 -11.37
N TYR A 292 -8.36 -5.72 -10.29
CA TYR A 292 -9.40 -5.63 -9.25
C TYR A 292 -9.49 -4.24 -8.59
N GLN A 293 -8.39 -3.46 -8.57
CA GLN A 293 -8.38 -2.11 -8.01
C GLN A 293 -9.09 -1.12 -8.92
N LEU A 294 -9.02 -1.31 -10.25
CA LEU A 294 -9.80 -0.57 -11.23
C LEU A 294 -11.27 -0.94 -11.17
N LEU A 295 -11.58 -2.24 -11.05
CA LEU A 295 -12.95 -2.70 -10.84
C LEU A 295 -13.56 -2.09 -9.58
N THR A 296 -12.78 -2.00 -8.49
CA THR A 296 -13.22 -1.34 -7.26
C THR A 296 -13.45 0.16 -7.47
N ALA A 297 -12.56 0.84 -8.20
CA ALA A 297 -12.72 2.26 -8.53
C ALA A 297 -13.97 2.51 -9.37
N TYR A 298 -14.21 1.68 -10.39
CA TYR A 298 -15.41 1.73 -11.24
C TYR A 298 -16.69 1.53 -10.42
N LYS A 299 -16.73 0.53 -9.54
CA LYS A 299 -17.88 0.29 -8.65
C LYS A 299 -18.12 1.40 -7.63
N ALA A 300 -17.08 2.15 -7.25
CA ALA A 300 -17.16 3.25 -6.31
C ALA A 300 -17.40 4.62 -6.98
N ALA A 301 -17.36 4.69 -8.31
CA ALA A 301 -17.63 5.92 -9.05
C ALA A 301 -19.09 6.34 -8.88
N SER A 302 -19.35 7.59 -8.45
CA SER A 302 -20.71 8.10 -8.33
C SER A 302 -21.37 8.30 -9.69
N GLN A 303 -22.69 8.48 -9.70
CA GLN A 303 -23.43 8.79 -10.94
C GLN A 303 -23.10 10.18 -11.49
N ASP A 304 -22.57 11.08 -10.65
CA ASP A 304 -22.14 12.43 -11.03
C ASP A 304 -20.84 12.44 -11.85
N ILE A 305 -20.12 11.32 -11.90
CA ILE A 305 -18.95 11.19 -12.77
C ILE A 305 -19.43 10.98 -14.21
N PRO A 306 -18.96 11.80 -15.17
CA PRO A 306 -19.32 11.66 -16.57
C PRO A 306 -19.11 10.25 -17.11
N LEU A 307 -19.99 9.82 -18.02
CA LEU A 307 -19.95 8.48 -18.61
C LEU A 307 -18.58 8.18 -19.23
N VAL A 308 -18.01 9.13 -19.98
CA VAL A 308 -16.69 8.99 -20.62
C VAL A 308 -15.56 8.65 -19.63
N VAL A 309 -15.61 9.18 -18.40
CA VAL A 309 -14.63 8.88 -17.35
C VAL A 309 -14.87 7.51 -16.73
N ARG A 310 -16.13 7.10 -16.57
CA ARG A 310 -16.48 5.75 -16.08
C ARG A 310 -16.10 4.67 -17.08
N GLU A 311 -16.34 4.90 -18.37
CA GLU A 311 -15.89 4.01 -19.45
C GLU A 311 -14.37 3.95 -19.51
N ALA A 312 -13.66 5.07 -19.32
CA ALA A 312 -12.20 5.06 -19.24
C ALA A 312 -11.65 4.20 -18.09
N LEU A 313 -12.37 4.03 -16.98
CA LEU A 313 -11.99 3.07 -15.93
C LEU A 313 -12.16 1.62 -16.37
N GLN A 314 -13.15 1.33 -17.21
CA GLN A 314 -13.35 0.02 -17.82
C GLN A 314 -12.27 -0.26 -18.86
N ASP A 315 -11.95 0.71 -19.72
CA ASP A 315 -10.86 0.57 -20.69
C ASP A 315 -9.51 0.36 -19.98
N ALA A 316 -9.25 1.14 -18.92
CA ALA A 316 -8.06 0.97 -18.10
C ALA A 316 -7.99 -0.42 -17.46
N LEU A 317 -9.14 -1.02 -17.09
CA LEU A 317 -9.22 -2.39 -16.55
C LEU A 317 -8.70 -3.40 -17.57
N GLU A 318 -9.19 -3.32 -18.81
CA GLU A 318 -8.78 -4.20 -19.91
C GLU A 318 -7.28 -4.03 -20.22
N ILE A 319 -6.80 -2.79 -20.30
CA ILE A 319 -5.37 -2.51 -20.49
C ILE A 319 -4.53 -3.10 -19.35
N ALA A 320 -5.01 -2.98 -18.10
CA ALA A 320 -4.29 -3.51 -16.95
C ALA A 320 -4.20 -5.05 -16.93
N LEU A 321 -5.05 -5.77 -17.67
CA LEU A 321 -4.94 -7.23 -17.82
C LEU A 321 -3.66 -7.64 -18.56
N ALA A 322 -3.11 -6.80 -19.43
CA ALA A 322 -1.84 -7.06 -20.09
C ALA A 322 -0.66 -7.16 -19.10
N ASN A 323 -0.81 -6.62 -17.88
CA ASN A 323 0.20 -6.74 -16.82
C ASN A 323 0.12 -8.08 -16.07
N VAL A 324 -0.91 -8.90 -16.32
CA VAL A 324 -1.09 -10.20 -15.65
C VAL A 324 -0.28 -11.25 -16.41
N PRO A 325 0.63 -11.99 -15.74
CA PRO A 325 1.41 -13.03 -16.39
C PRO A 325 0.54 -14.09 -17.06
N ALA A 326 0.87 -14.44 -18.31
CA ALA A 326 0.25 -15.55 -19.00
C ALA A 326 0.69 -16.88 -18.37
N ILE A 327 -0.26 -17.77 -18.13
CA ILE A 327 0.02 -19.13 -17.66
C ILE A 327 -0.02 -20.06 -18.88
N ASN A 328 1.12 -20.68 -19.19
CA ASN A 328 1.21 -21.64 -20.27
C ASN A 328 0.49 -22.94 -19.93
N GLY A 329 -0.13 -23.56 -20.94
CA GLY A 329 -0.78 -24.86 -20.83
C GLY A 329 -2.32 -24.79 -20.79
N LYS A 330 -2.96 -25.93 -20.52
CA LYS A 330 -4.42 -26.02 -20.39
C LYS A 330 -4.80 -25.71 -18.95
N VAL A 331 -5.40 -24.54 -18.74
CA VAL A 331 -5.84 -24.09 -17.42
C VAL A 331 -7.32 -24.41 -17.23
N VAL A 332 -7.65 -25.12 -16.16
CA VAL A 332 -9.03 -25.31 -15.69
C VAL A 332 -9.24 -24.42 -14.48
N VAL A 333 -10.19 -23.50 -14.56
CA VAL A 333 -10.52 -22.58 -13.46
C VAL A 333 -11.77 -23.09 -12.76
N CYS A 334 -11.62 -23.53 -11.51
CA CYS A 334 -12.72 -24.01 -10.65
C CYS A 334 -12.91 -23.05 -9.47
N PRO A 335 -13.62 -21.92 -9.65
CA PRO A 335 -13.84 -20.97 -8.57
C PRO A 335 -14.75 -21.60 -7.50
N ASP A 336 -14.31 -21.56 -6.25
CA ASP A 336 -15.19 -21.89 -5.12
C ASP A 336 -16.28 -20.81 -5.01
N VAL A 337 -17.54 -21.24 -4.91
CA VAL A 337 -18.73 -20.38 -4.77
C VAL A 337 -19.52 -20.71 -3.50
N SER A 338 -18.93 -21.46 -2.57
CA SER A 338 -19.52 -21.82 -1.29
C SER A 338 -19.77 -20.60 -0.38
N GLY A 339 -20.58 -20.77 0.67
CA GLY A 339 -20.98 -19.66 1.55
C GLY A 339 -19.80 -18.87 2.16
N SER A 340 -18.67 -19.53 2.44
CA SER A 340 -17.45 -18.87 2.97
C SER A 340 -16.84 -17.87 1.98
N MET A 341 -17.08 -18.07 0.67
CA MET A 341 -16.61 -17.22 -0.42
C MET A 341 -17.37 -15.90 -0.54
N SER A 342 -18.52 -15.78 0.15
CA SER A 342 -19.28 -14.52 0.22
C SER A 342 -18.61 -13.44 1.08
N SER A 343 -17.56 -13.81 1.81
CA SER A 343 -16.80 -12.90 2.68
C SER A 343 -15.94 -11.89 1.91
N ALA A 344 -15.69 -10.76 2.57
CA ALA A 344 -14.86 -9.69 2.04
C ALA A 344 -13.37 -10.06 2.08
N VAL A 345 -12.67 -9.95 0.96
CA VAL A 345 -11.22 -10.23 0.87
C VAL A 345 -10.37 -9.29 1.70
N THR A 346 -10.77 -8.01 1.75
CA THR A 346 -9.99 -6.94 2.37
C THR A 346 -10.58 -6.46 3.70
N GLY A 347 -11.55 -7.20 4.25
CA GLY A 347 -12.40 -6.74 5.35
C GLY A 347 -13.37 -5.63 4.94
N TYR A 348 -14.28 -5.25 5.84
CA TYR A 348 -15.20 -4.14 5.67
C TYR A 348 -14.56 -2.84 6.16
N ARG A 349 -14.63 -1.76 5.36
CA ARG A 349 -14.36 -0.39 5.79
C ARG A 349 -15.63 0.42 5.58
N GLN A 350 -16.05 1.22 6.57
CA GLN A 350 -17.22 2.09 6.42
C GLN A 350 -17.10 2.91 5.11
N GLY A 351 -18.11 2.78 4.25
CA GLY A 351 -18.19 3.51 2.97
C GLY A 351 -17.62 2.82 1.73
N GLN A 352 -17.16 1.56 1.80
CA GLN A 352 -16.72 0.81 0.61
C GLN A 352 -17.33 -0.59 0.56
N ARG A 353 -17.89 -0.98 -0.60
CA ARG A 353 -18.34 -2.36 -0.85
C ARG A 353 -17.12 -3.18 -1.29
N PRO A 354 -16.65 -4.16 -0.49
CA PRO A 354 -15.42 -4.88 -0.80
C PRO A 354 -15.59 -5.84 -1.98
N PRO A 355 -14.52 -6.13 -2.73
CA PRO A 355 -14.52 -7.21 -3.72
C PRO A 355 -14.69 -8.57 -3.03
N ARG A 356 -15.42 -9.48 -3.68
CA ARG A 356 -15.61 -10.88 -3.23
C ARG A 356 -14.34 -11.70 -3.44
N ALA A 357 -14.13 -12.70 -2.59
CA ALA A 357 -12.99 -13.59 -2.70
C ALA A 357 -13.14 -14.55 -3.88
N VAL A 358 -12.01 -14.81 -4.55
CA VAL A 358 -11.86 -15.97 -5.44
C VAL A 358 -10.57 -16.65 -5.01
N TRP A 359 -10.68 -17.84 -4.41
CA TRP A 359 -9.55 -18.68 -4.10
C TRP A 359 -9.33 -19.64 -5.27
N ILE A 360 -8.13 -19.62 -5.85
CA ILE A 360 -7.74 -20.56 -6.90
C ILE A 360 -7.12 -21.77 -6.20
N SER A 361 -7.85 -22.87 -6.14
CA SER A 361 -7.32 -24.17 -5.71
C SER A 361 -6.61 -24.82 -6.91
N GLN A 362 -5.29 -24.84 -6.92
CA GLN A 362 -4.55 -25.76 -7.79
C GLN A 362 -4.60 -27.16 -7.17
N ARG A 363 -5.37 -28.07 -7.77
CA ARG A 363 -5.23 -29.52 -7.54
C ARG A 363 -4.27 -30.06 -8.59
N TRP A 364 -3.16 -30.65 -8.15
CA TRP A 364 -2.26 -31.44 -8.99
C TRP A 364 -2.79 -32.86 -9.16
#